data_AF-A0A7W1D6T6-F1
#
_entry.id   AF-A0A7W1D6T6-F1
#
_cell.length_a   1.000
_cell.length_b   1.000
_cell.length_c   1.000
_cell.angle_alpha   90.00
_cell.angle_beta   90.00
_cell.angle_gamma   90.00
#
_symmetry.space_group_name_H-M   'P 1'
#
loop_
_entity.id
_entity.type
_entity.pdbx_description
1 polymer ?
#
loop_
_entity_poly.entity_id
_entity_poly.type
_entity_poly.pdbx_seq_one_letter_code
_entity_poly.pdbx_strand_id
1 'polypeptide(L)'
;MKRVASFMAVALWGLVVVGLVILLIFPEDLGGLEIPLTVAYTVFVLGFATFGGIIASRQPANPIGWIMCVCAIAFTLGGVTGEYASQSLDHSVLPGLSLAAWFSVWTWSVGATLPATFLLLLFPDGRLPSRRWRPVAWITGVAIVVLVLSIALAPGKFDDYPISNPFGFPQIHAVLQPLAGIAGIALFASGLASIVSLIFRFRRAEDQGRLQLKWLAFAVALVLRSRPPYRLSSRQWRMRVRV
;
A
#
# COMPACT_ATOMS: atom_id res chain seq x y z
N MET A 1 29.48 0.01 -0.60
CA MET A 1 28.06 0.30 -0.27
C MET A 1 27.24 0.85 -1.44
N LYS A 2 27.60 1.96 -2.11
CA LYS A 2 26.80 2.54 -3.22
C LYS A 2 26.52 1.59 -4.40
N ARG A 3 27.48 0.75 -4.81
CA ARG A 3 27.30 -0.24 -5.88
C ARG A 3 26.29 -1.34 -5.53
N VAL A 4 26.33 -1.83 -4.29
CA VAL A 4 25.38 -2.86 -3.78
C VAL A 4 23.97 -2.30 -3.70
N ALA A 5 23.81 -1.09 -3.17
CA ALA A 5 22.51 -0.41 -3.12
C ALA A 5 21.93 -0.15 -4.52
N SER A 6 22.78 0.20 -5.49
CA SER A 6 22.35 0.41 -6.88
C SER A 6 21.93 -0.89 -7.56
N PHE A 7 22.69 -1.97 -7.39
CA PHE A 7 22.32 -3.28 -7.91
C PHE A 7 21.01 -3.78 -7.32
N MET A 8 20.85 -3.65 -6.00
CA MET A 8 19.62 -4.04 -5.30
C MET A 8 18.42 -3.21 -5.79
N ALA A 9 18.58 -1.90 -5.94
CA ALA A 9 17.53 -1.04 -6.48
C ALA A 9 17.09 -1.44 -7.90
N VAL A 10 18.04 -1.77 -8.79
CA VAL A 10 17.74 -2.22 -10.16
C VAL A 10 17.07 -3.60 -10.16
N ALA A 11 17.53 -4.53 -9.34
CA ALA A 11 16.93 -5.85 -9.22
C ALA A 11 15.48 -5.78 -8.71
N LEU A 12 15.24 -4.96 -7.68
CA LEU A 12 13.90 -4.74 -7.14
C LEU A 12 12.97 -4.05 -8.16
N TRP A 13 13.49 -3.09 -8.92
CA TRP A 13 12.75 -2.44 -10.00
C TRP A 13 12.38 -3.45 -11.10
N GLY A 14 13.33 -4.26 -11.56
CA GLY A 14 13.10 -5.29 -12.58
C GLY A 14 12.05 -6.31 -12.13
N LEU A 15 12.11 -6.74 -10.85
CA LEU A 15 11.12 -7.65 -10.27
C LEU A 15 9.71 -7.04 -10.30
N VAL A 16 9.57 -5.76 -9.95
CA VAL A 16 8.29 -5.05 -10.00
C VAL A 16 7.76 -4.97 -11.44
N VAL A 17 8.61 -4.62 -12.39
CA VAL A 17 8.22 -4.53 -13.81
C VAL A 17 7.75 -5.88 -14.33
N VAL A 18 8.46 -6.97 -14.03
CA VAL A 18 8.05 -8.32 -14.42
C VAL A 18 6.70 -8.68 -13.82
N GLY A 19 6.50 -8.40 -12.52
CA GLY A 19 5.21 -8.66 -11.88
C GLY A 19 4.06 -7.83 -12.48
N LEU A 20 4.29 -6.55 -12.81
CA LEU A 20 3.30 -5.73 -13.50
C LEU A 20 2.98 -6.26 -14.90
N VAL A 21 3.98 -6.75 -15.64
CA VAL A 21 3.76 -7.39 -16.95
C VAL A 21 2.90 -8.64 -16.82
N ILE A 22 3.15 -9.48 -15.80
CA ILE A 22 2.30 -10.65 -15.51
C ILE A 22 0.85 -10.22 -15.30
N LEU A 23 0.61 -9.19 -14.48
CA LEU A 23 -0.74 -8.67 -14.22
C LEU A 23 -1.45 -8.09 -15.44
N LEU A 24 -0.71 -7.61 -16.44
CA LEU A 24 -1.29 -7.09 -17.68
C LEU A 24 -1.58 -8.20 -18.70
N ILE A 25 -0.85 -9.31 -18.65
CA ILE A 25 -1.04 -10.47 -19.54
C ILE A 25 -2.23 -11.31 -19.10
N PHE A 26 -2.48 -11.40 -17.80
CA PHE A 26 -3.61 -12.11 -17.23
C PHE A 26 -4.56 -11.14 -16.52
N PRO A 27 -5.45 -10.47 -17.27
CA PRO A 27 -6.39 -9.51 -16.71
C PRO A 27 -7.67 -10.21 -16.26
N GLU A 28 -7.62 -11.25 -15.42
CA GLU A 28 -8.83 -11.75 -14.78
C GLU A 28 -9.07 -10.97 -13.48
N ASP A 29 -9.50 -9.72 -13.64
CA ASP A 29 -9.94 -8.83 -12.57
C ASP A 29 -8.92 -8.67 -11.43
N LEU A 30 -8.12 -7.60 -11.48
CA LEU A 30 -7.49 -7.00 -10.29
C LEU A 30 -8.57 -6.57 -9.28
N GLY A 31 -9.24 -7.51 -8.60
CA GLY A 31 -10.37 -7.27 -7.70
C GLY A 31 -11.55 -6.49 -8.30
N GLY A 32 -11.81 -6.62 -9.61
CA GLY A 32 -12.91 -5.89 -10.29
C GLY A 32 -12.63 -4.39 -10.54
N LEU A 33 -11.36 -3.97 -10.55
CA LEU A 33 -10.99 -2.60 -10.90
C LEU A 33 -11.25 -2.33 -12.39
N GLU A 34 -12.07 -1.30 -12.68
CA GLU A 34 -12.27 -0.81 -14.06
C GLU A 34 -10.91 -0.48 -14.72
N ILE A 35 -10.81 -0.58 -16.07
CA ILE A 35 -9.59 -0.27 -16.85
C ILE A 35 -8.85 0.99 -16.36
N PRO A 36 -9.53 2.13 -16.05
CA PRO A 36 -8.86 3.32 -15.53
C PRO A 36 -8.14 3.11 -14.20
N LEU A 37 -8.71 2.30 -13.30
CA LEU A 37 -8.13 2.00 -11.98
C LEU A 37 -6.93 1.06 -12.10
N THR A 38 -6.98 0.09 -13.01
CA THR A 38 -5.84 -0.78 -13.34
C THR A 38 -4.65 0.00 -13.88
N VAL A 39 -4.91 0.93 -14.80
CA VAL A 39 -3.87 1.84 -15.32
C VAL A 39 -3.32 2.71 -14.19
N ALA A 40 -4.18 3.31 -13.37
CA ALA A 40 -3.76 4.14 -12.24
C ALA A 40 -2.89 3.36 -11.23
N TYR A 41 -3.28 2.14 -10.89
CA TYR A 41 -2.53 1.25 -10.02
C TYR A 41 -1.16 0.90 -10.62
N THR A 42 -1.10 0.53 -11.90
CA THR A 42 0.15 0.20 -12.60
C THR A 42 1.11 1.38 -12.63
N VAL A 43 0.60 2.57 -13.00
CA VAL A 43 1.38 3.82 -13.01
C VAL A 43 1.88 4.16 -11.61
N PHE A 44 1.04 3.98 -10.59
CA PHE A 44 1.39 4.22 -9.20
C PHE A 44 2.52 3.28 -8.74
N VAL A 45 2.37 1.98 -8.92
CA VAL A 45 3.38 0.98 -8.51
C VAL A 45 4.70 1.17 -9.27
N LEU A 46 4.63 1.40 -10.58
CA LEU A 46 5.81 1.67 -11.41
C LEU A 46 6.52 2.96 -10.98
N GLY A 47 5.76 4.02 -10.67
CA GLY A 47 6.29 5.25 -10.11
C GLY A 47 7.03 5.01 -8.79
N PHE A 48 6.43 4.25 -7.88
CA PHE A 48 7.04 3.89 -6.60
C PHE A 48 8.34 3.10 -6.78
N ALA A 49 8.36 2.09 -7.65
CA ALA A 49 9.56 1.33 -7.94
C ALA A 49 10.65 2.19 -8.56
N THR A 50 10.30 3.03 -9.54
CA THR A 50 11.25 3.84 -10.30
C THR A 50 11.87 4.92 -9.44
N PHE A 51 11.05 5.75 -8.80
CA PHE A 51 11.54 6.81 -7.92
C PHE A 51 12.19 6.24 -6.66
N GLY A 52 11.64 5.16 -6.09
CA GLY A 52 12.23 4.47 -4.94
C GLY A 52 13.63 3.95 -5.24
N GLY A 53 13.81 3.25 -6.37
CA GLY A 53 15.11 2.72 -6.80
C GLY A 53 16.13 3.81 -7.12
N ILE A 54 15.71 4.90 -7.78
CA ILE A 54 16.59 6.06 -8.06
C ILE A 54 17.03 6.72 -6.74
N ILE A 55 16.11 6.93 -5.80
CA ILE A 55 16.43 7.57 -4.51
C ILE A 55 17.33 6.64 -3.68
N ALA A 56 17.02 5.34 -3.59
CA ALA A 56 17.80 4.38 -2.81
C ALA A 56 19.23 4.20 -3.36
N SER A 57 19.41 4.25 -4.69
CA SER A 57 20.73 4.15 -5.33
C SER A 57 21.56 5.43 -5.18
N ARG A 58 20.95 6.61 -5.32
CA ARG A 58 21.65 7.91 -5.25
C ARG A 58 21.84 8.39 -3.81
N GLN A 59 20.89 8.13 -2.93
CA GLN A 59 20.86 8.55 -1.53
C GLN A 59 20.53 7.36 -0.60
N PRO A 60 21.44 6.38 -0.45
CA PRO A 60 21.17 5.17 0.33
C PRO A 60 20.89 5.41 1.82
N ALA A 61 21.30 6.57 2.36
CA ALA A 61 21.00 6.99 3.72
C ALA A 61 19.59 7.61 3.88
N ASN A 62 18.87 7.85 2.78
CA ASN A 62 17.52 8.38 2.79
C ASN A 62 16.51 7.23 2.84
N PRO A 63 15.75 7.06 3.93
CA PRO A 63 14.79 5.96 4.08
C PRO A 63 13.62 6.01 3.09
N ILE A 64 13.31 7.19 2.51
CA ILE A 64 12.19 7.36 1.57
C ILE A 64 12.33 6.42 0.36
N GLY A 65 13.53 6.32 -0.21
CA GLY A 65 13.77 5.47 -1.38
C GLY A 65 13.50 3.99 -1.07
N TRP A 66 13.94 3.52 0.09
CA TRP A 66 13.70 2.16 0.55
C TRP A 66 12.23 1.88 0.85
N ILE A 67 11.54 2.81 1.51
CA ILE A 67 10.10 2.68 1.79
C ILE A 67 9.32 2.57 0.47
N MET A 68 9.62 3.43 -0.52
CA MET A 68 8.97 3.36 -1.83
C MET A 68 9.22 2.02 -2.54
N CYS A 69 10.43 1.46 -2.43
CA CYS A 69 10.73 0.12 -2.96
C CYS A 69 9.91 -0.96 -2.24
N VAL A 70 9.85 -0.93 -0.91
CA VAL A 70 9.05 -1.88 -0.12
C VAL A 70 7.57 -1.81 -0.50
N CYS A 71 7.02 -0.60 -0.68
CA CYS A 71 5.64 -0.44 -1.12
C CYS A 71 5.42 -1.04 -2.51
N ALA A 72 6.31 -0.76 -3.47
CA ALA A 72 6.19 -1.29 -4.82
C ALA A 72 6.22 -2.82 -4.82
N ILE A 73 7.15 -3.43 -4.08
CA ILE A 73 7.24 -4.88 -3.93
C ILE A 73 5.98 -5.44 -3.28
N ALA A 74 5.50 -4.82 -2.20
CA ALA A 74 4.31 -5.29 -1.49
C ALA A 74 3.07 -5.27 -2.40
N PHE A 75 2.86 -4.18 -3.15
CA PHE A 75 1.78 -4.09 -4.11
C PHE A 75 1.91 -5.12 -5.23
N THR A 76 3.07 -5.21 -5.87
CA THR A 76 3.29 -6.17 -6.95
C THR A 76 3.12 -7.61 -6.46
N LEU A 77 3.69 -7.94 -5.30
CA LEU A 77 3.58 -9.27 -4.71
C LEU A 77 2.11 -9.61 -4.45
N GLY A 78 1.37 -8.71 -3.80
CA GLY A 78 -0.03 -8.92 -3.49
C GLY A 78 -0.91 -9.05 -4.73
N GLY A 79 -0.67 -8.23 -5.75
CA GLY A 79 -1.36 -8.32 -7.03
C GLY A 79 -1.08 -9.65 -7.71
N VAL A 80 0.20 -10.01 -7.89
CA VAL A 80 0.59 -11.25 -8.59
C VAL A 80 0.10 -12.50 -7.85
N THR A 81 0.21 -12.54 -6.52
CA THR A 81 -0.23 -13.71 -5.76
C THR A 81 -1.75 -13.77 -5.65
N GLY A 82 -2.44 -12.63 -5.64
CA GLY A 82 -3.90 -12.58 -5.70
C GLY A 82 -4.40 -13.13 -7.02
N GLU A 83 -3.75 -12.73 -8.11
CA GLU A 83 -4.15 -13.14 -9.44
C GLU A 83 -3.79 -14.59 -9.79
N TYR A 84 -2.71 -15.10 -9.19
CA TYR A 84 -2.46 -16.53 -9.20
C TYR A 84 -3.53 -17.32 -8.42
N ALA A 85 -4.02 -16.77 -7.30
CA ALA A 85 -5.01 -17.44 -6.46
C ALA A 85 -6.41 -17.48 -7.10
N SER A 86 -6.83 -16.42 -7.79
CA SER A 86 -8.08 -16.38 -8.58
C SER A 86 -8.06 -17.43 -9.69
N GLN A 87 -7.05 -17.40 -10.57
CA GLN A 87 -6.93 -18.36 -11.67
C GLN A 87 -6.86 -19.82 -11.21
N SER A 88 -6.17 -20.06 -10.10
CA SER A 88 -6.10 -21.39 -9.50
C SER A 88 -7.44 -21.84 -8.89
N LEU A 89 -8.37 -20.96 -8.59
CA LEU A 89 -9.72 -21.33 -8.16
C LEU A 89 -10.63 -21.59 -9.36
N ASP A 90 -10.47 -20.83 -10.45
CA ASP A 90 -11.35 -20.87 -11.61
C ASP A 90 -11.03 -22.02 -12.59
N HIS A 91 -9.74 -22.36 -12.75
CA HIS A 91 -9.33 -23.39 -13.71
C HIS A 91 -9.01 -24.72 -13.06
N SER A 92 -8.14 -24.72 -12.05
CA SER A 92 -7.70 -25.93 -11.35
C SER A 92 -6.91 -25.57 -10.11
N VAL A 93 -7.13 -26.25 -8.99
CA VAL A 93 -6.39 -26.01 -7.74
C VAL A 93 -4.90 -26.30 -7.95
N LEU A 94 -4.13 -25.24 -8.21
CA LEU A 94 -2.70 -25.28 -8.43
C LEU A 94 -1.94 -25.39 -7.10
N PRO A 95 -0.74 -25.99 -7.11
CA PRO A 95 0.12 -26.02 -5.94
C PRO A 95 0.40 -24.61 -5.39
N GLY A 96 0.43 -24.46 -4.06
CA GLY A 96 0.76 -23.18 -3.43
C GLY A 96 -0.37 -22.14 -3.38
N LEU A 97 -1.59 -22.49 -3.82
CA LEU A 97 -2.77 -21.61 -3.75
C LEU A 97 -2.97 -20.96 -2.37
N SER A 98 -2.87 -21.74 -1.28
CA SER A 98 -3.03 -21.22 0.08
C SER A 98 -1.95 -20.20 0.47
N LEU A 99 -0.73 -20.37 -0.04
CA LEU A 99 0.38 -19.43 0.19
C LEU A 99 0.21 -18.16 -0.63
N ALA A 100 -0.25 -18.28 -1.88
CA ALA A 100 -0.52 -17.15 -2.75
C ALA A 100 -1.66 -16.27 -2.20
N ALA A 101 -2.77 -16.90 -1.79
CA ALA A 101 -3.86 -16.22 -1.10
C ALA A 101 -3.39 -15.56 0.21
N TRP A 102 -2.50 -16.21 0.96
CA TRP A 102 -1.93 -15.61 2.16
C TRP A 102 -1.13 -14.34 1.87
N PHE A 103 -0.24 -14.35 0.88
CA PHE A 103 0.53 -13.16 0.49
C PHE A 103 -0.34 -12.04 -0.09
N SER A 104 -1.44 -12.35 -0.78
CA SER A 104 -2.28 -11.31 -1.40
C SER A 104 -3.00 -10.46 -0.37
N VAL A 105 -3.38 -11.05 0.76
CA VAL A 105 -4.23 -10.39 1.75
C VAL A 105 -3.48 -9.35 2.60
N TRP A 106 -2.28 -9.67 3.14
CA TRP A 106 -1.60 -8.77 4.08
C TRP A 106 -0.64 -7.77 3.42
N THR A 107 -0.12 -8.08 2.22
CA THR A 107 0.88 -7.23 1.54
C THR A 107 0.29 -5.89 1.11
N TRP A 108 -0.99 -5.86 0.76
CA TRP A 108 -1.71 -4.62 0.48
C TRP A 108 -1.66 -3.64 1.66
N SER A 109 -1.81 -4.13 2.90
CA SER A 109 -1.72 -3.28 4.09
C SER A 109 -0.34 -2.63 4.26
N VAL A 110 0.74 -3.35 3.95
CA VAL A 110 2.10 -2.80 3.95
C VAL A 110 2.22 -1.71 2.88
N GLY A 111 1.79 -2.01 1.66
CA GLY A 111 1.83 -1.09 0.53
C GLY A 111 1.05 0.20 0.79
N ALA A 112 -0.12 0.12 1.44
CA ALA A 112 -1.00 1.25 1.67
C ALA A 112 -0.64 2.09 2.92
N THR A 113 -0.23 1.45 4.01
CA THR A 113 0.00 2.15 5.29
C THR A 113 1.33 2.90 5.34
N LEU A 114 2.40 2.36 4.72
CA LEU A 114 3.71 3.01 4.69
C LEU A 114 3.68 4.39 3.99
N PRO A 115 3.05 4.55 2.81
CA PRO A 115 2.89 5.85 2.18
C PRO A 115 2.02 6.81 2.98
N ALA A 116 0.91 6.32 3.51
CA ALA A 116 -0.04 7.13 4.27
C ALA A 116 0.51 7.64 5.61
N THR A 117 1.63 7.09 6.08
CA THR A 117 2.23 7.44 7.37
C THR A 117 3.69 7.87 7.21
N PHE A 118 4.62 6.91 7.10
CA PHE A 118 6.06 7.17 7.11
C PHE A 118 6.53 8.02 5.94
N LEU A 119 6.00 7.84 4.73
CA LEU A 119 6.41 8.71 3.62
C LEU A 119 6.02 10.17 3.91
N LEU A 120 4.80 10.44 4.35
CA LEU A 120 4.36 11.79 4.69
C LEU A 120 5.15 12.38 5.88
N LEU A 121 5.47 11.55 6.88
CA LEU A 121 6.21 11.98 8.07
C LEU A 121 7.68 12.34 7.76
N LEU A 122 8.32 11.57 6.89
CA LEU A 122 9.74 11.69 6.54
C LEU A 122 9.98 12.68 5.39
N PHE A 123 8.97 12.99 4.59
CA PHE A 123 9.07 13.90 3.45
C PHE A 123 9.37 15.35 3.89
N PRO A 124 10.26 16.09 3.18
CA PRO A 124 11.03 15.69 1.99
C PRO A 124 12.41 15.07 2.29
N ASP A 125 13.00 15.35 3.46
CA ASP A 125 14.44 15.13 3.69
C ASP A 125 14.79 13.72 4.19
N GLY A 126 13.80 12.83 4.32
CA GLY A 126 14.00 11.51 4.92
C GLY A 126 14.25 11.54 6.43
N ARG A 127 13.93 12.66 7.09
CA ARG A 127 14.22 12.90 8.51
C ARG A 127 12.97 13.34 9.26
N LEU A 128 12.86 12.84 10.50
CA LEU A 128 11.81 13.26 11.42
C LEU A 128 11.92 14.76 11.71
N PRO A 129 10.79 15.48 11.87
CA PRO A 129 10.80 16.93 12.08
C PRO A 129 11.59 17.38 13.32
N SER A 130 11.55 16.60 14.40
CA SER A 130 12.38 16.79 15.59
C SER A 130 12.38 15.53 16.48
N ARG A 131 13.22 15.49 17.53
CA ARG A 131 13.32 14.33 18.44
C ARG A 131 11.99 13.93 19.08
N ARG A 132 11.06 14.86 19.28
CA ARG A 132 9.72 14.60 19.84
C ARG A 132 8.80 13.77 18.93
N TRP A 133 9.16 13.59 17.65
CA TRP A 133 8.43 12.76 16.71
C TRP A 133 8.92 11.30 16.70
N ARG A 134 9.99 10.98 17.43
CA ARG A 134 10.46 9.58 17.56
C ARG A 134 9.40 8.66 18.16
N PRO A 135 8.67 9.04 19.24
CA PRO A 135 7.58 8.22 19.75
C PRO A 135 6.49 7.99 18.72
N VAL A 136 6.11 9.03 17.95
CA VAL A 136 5.11 8.90 16.87
C VAL A 136 5.58 7.87 15.85
N ALA A 137 6.81 7.98 15.36
CA ALA A 137 7.37 7.02 14.40
C ALA A 137 7.40 5.59 14.96
N TRP A 138 7.76 5.39 16.24
CA TRP A 138 7.72 4.09 16.88
C TRP A 138 6.29 3.54 16.99
N ILE A 139 5.34 4.35 17.45
CA ILE A 139 3.93 3.97 17.55
C ILE A 139 3.39 3.60 16.18
N THR A 140 3.67 4.39 15.14
CA THR A 140 3.29 4.08 13.76
C THR A 140 3.89 2.75 13.32
N GLY A 141 5.19 2.53 13.54
CA GLY A 141 5.87 1.28 13.15
C GLY A 141 5.26 0.05 13.84
N VAL A 142 5.04 0.13 15.16
CA VAL A 142 4.39 -0.95 15.92
C VAL A 142 2.96 -1.16 15.42
N ALA A 143 2.21 -0.09 15.16
CA ALA A 143 0.85 -0.18 14.66
C ALA A 143 0.77 -0.86 13.29
N ILE A 144 1.70 -0.57 12.36
CA ILE A 144 1.79 -1.27 11.08
C ILE A 144 2.07 -2.76 11.30
N VAL A 145 3.04 -3.10 12.15
CA VAL A 145 3.40 -4.50 12.44
C VAL A 145 2.22 -5.26 13.05
N VAL A 146 1.55 -4.68 14.05
CA VAL A 146 0.38 -5.27 14.70
C VAL A 146 -0.75 -5.47 13.69
N LEU A 147 -1.03 -4.48 12.85
CA LEU A 147 -2.06 -4.58 11.81
C LEU A 147 -1.74 -5.72 10.83
N VAL A 148 -0.52 -5.75 10.30
CA VAL A 148 -0.08 -6.76 9.33
C VAL A 148 -0.13 -8.17 9.94
N LEU A 149 0.36 -8.34 11.17
CA LEU A 149 0.32 -9.64 11.86
C LEU A 149 -1.10 -10.06 12.20
N SER A 150 -1.98 -9.13 12.58
CA SER A 150 -3.37 -9.43 12.87
C SER A 150 -4.08 -10.02 11.64
N ILE A 151 -3.81 -9.45 10.46
CA ILE A 151 -4.34 -9.92 9.18
C ILE A 151 -3.67 -11.23 8.75
N ALA A 152 -2.34 -11.28 8.74
CA ALA A 152 -1.59 -12.45 8.28
C ALA A 152 -1.84 -13.71 9.12
N LEU A 153 -2.11 -13.55 10.42
CA LEU A 153 -2.35 -14.67 11.34
C LEU A 153 -3.83 -14.87 11.68
N ALA A 154 -4.74 -14.19 10.97
CA ALA A 154 -6.18 -14.33 11.18
C ALA A 154 -6.62 -15.78 10.94
N PRO A 155 -7.25 -16.45 11.92
CA PRO A 155 -7.77 -17.80 11.73
C PRO A 155 -9.03 -17.79 10.87
N GLY A 156 -9.31 -18.92 10.24
CA GLY A 156 -10.51 -19.09 9.40
C GLY A 156 -10.20 -18.94 7.92
N LYS A 157 -11.25 -18.71 7.13
CA LYS A 157 -11.13 -18.51 5.68
C LYS A 157 -10.75 -17.06 5.38
N PHE A 158 -10.06 -16.85 4.27
CA PHE A 158 -9.89 -15.50 3.74
C PHE A 158 -11.25 -14.96 3.27
N ASP A 159 -11.43 -13.64 3.32
CA ASP A 159 -12.68 -13.01 2.86
C ASP A 159 -12.85 -13.18 1.34
N ASP A 160 -11.74 -13.06 0.60
CA ASP A 160 -11.74 -13.10 -0.87
C ASP A 160 -11.62 -14.51 -1.46
N TYR A 161 -11.25 -15.51 -0.65
CA TYR A 161 -10.98 -16.88 -1.14
C TYR A 161 -11.67 -17.92 -0.26
N PRO A 162 -12.30 -18.96 -0.83
CA PRO A 162 -12.98 -20.02 -0.07
C PRO A 162 -12.02 -21.00 0.63
N ILE A 163 -10.85 -20.54 1.06
CA ILE A 163 -9.71 -21.33 1.55
C ILE A 163 -9.32 -20.84 2.94
N SER A 164 -8.99 -21.76 3.83
CA SER A 164 -8.52 -21.45 5.18
C SER A 164 -7.09 -20.92 5.17
N ASN A 165 -6.83 -19.91 5.99
CA ASN A 165 -5.50 -19.36 6.21
C ASN A 165 -4.57 -20.43 6.81
N PRO A 166 -3.51 -20.86 6.10
CA PRO A 166 -2.59 -21.87 6.59
C PRO A 166 -1.79 -21.41 7.82
N PHE A 167 -1.67 -20.09 8.03
CA PHE A 167 -0.96 -19.48 9.16
C PHE A 167 -1.92 -18.86 10.19
N GLY A 168 -3.18 -19.29 10.19
CA GLY A 168 -4.18 -18.83 11.16
C GLY A 168 -3.95 -19.42 12.54
N PHE A 169 -3.66 -18.57 13.54
CA PHE A 169 -3.47 -18.99 14.93
C PHE A 169 -4.50 -18.31 15.83
N PRO A 170 -5.60 -18.99 16.21
CA PRO A 170 -6.68 -18.38 16.99
C PRO A 170 -6.20 -17.72 18.29
N GLN A 171 -5.27 -18.35 18.99
CA GLN A 171 -4.75 -17.87 20.28
C GLN A 171 -3.96 -16.57 20.12
N ILE A 172 -3.15 -16.46 19.08
CA ILE A 172 -2.35 -15.25 18.80
C ILE A 172 -3.27 -14.15 18.27
N HIS A 173 -4.17 -14.49 17.35
CA HIS A 173 -5.10 -13.54 16.77
C HIS A 173 -6.05 -12.93 17.81
N ALA A 174 -6.49 -13.69 18.83
CA ALA A 174 -7.32 -13.17 19.90
C ALA A 174 -6.67 -11.99 20.66
N VAL A 175 -5.34 -11.96 20.71
CA VAL A 175 -4.57 -10.83 21.30
C VAL A 175 -4.33 -9.74 20.25
N LEU A 176 -4.01 -10.10 19.01
CA LEU A 176 -3.69 -9.13 17.97
C LEU A 176 -4.91 -8.34 17.48
N GLN A 177 -6.09 -8.95 17.41
CA GLN A 177 -7.31 -8.33 16.88
C GLN A 177 -7.71 -7.04 17.62
N PRO A 178 -7.81 -7.00 18.96
CA PRO A 178 -8.11 -5.75 19.66
C PRO A 178 -6.99 -4.72 19.51
N LEU A 179 -5.72 -5.17 19.49
CA LEU A 179 -4.57 -4.31 19.26
C LEU A 179 -4.56 -3.72 17.84
N ALA A 180 -5.08 -4.45 16.85
CA ALA A 180 -5.22 -3.97 15.48
C ALA A 180 -6.26 -2.84 15.38
N GLY A 181 -7.34 -2.89 16.18
CA GLY A 181 -8.28 -1.77 16.30
C GLY A 181 -7.61 -0.51 16.83
N ILE A 182 -6.81 -0.64 17.90
CA ILE A 182 -6.02 0.47 18.46
C ILE A 182 -4.97 0.95 17.47
N ALA A 183 -4.30 0.03 16.77
CA ALA A 183 -3.34 0.33 15.73
C ALA A 183 -3.98 1.13 14.59
N GLY A 184 -5.19 0.78 14.16
CA GLY A 184 -5.94 1.52 13.14
C GLY A 184 -6.17 2.98 13.54
N ILE A 185 -6.57 3.22 14.80
CA ILE A 185 -6.72 4.58 15.34
C ILE A 185 -5.37 5.31 15.37
N ALA A 186 -4.31 4.64 15.81
CA ALA A 186 -2.96 5.21 15.85
C ALA A 186 -2.43 5.54 14.46
N LEU A 187 -2.69 4.72 13.45
CA LEU A 187 -2.32 4.95 12.05
C LEU A 187 -3.09 6.13 11.47
N PHE A 188 -4.40 6.21 11.73
CA PHE A 188 -5.21 7.34 11.32
C PHE A 188 -4.71 8.65 11.93
N ALA A 189 -4.46 8.65 13.24
CA ALA A 189 -3.88 9.80 13.94
C ALA A 189 -2.48 10.15 13.41
N SER A 190 -1.65 9.16 13.09
CA SER A 190 -0.32 9.36 12.51
C SER A 190 -0.39 9.96 11.10
N GLY A 191 -1.37 9.54 10.29
CA GLY A 191 -1.63 10.14 8.98
C GLY A 191 -2.02 11.61 9.10
N LEU A 192 -2.96 11.93 10.00
CA LEU A 192 -3.34 13.32 10.30
C LEU A 192 -2.15 14.15 10.79
N ALA A 193 -1.37 13.61 11.73
CA ALA A 193 -0.19 14.28 12.27
C ALA A 193 0.88 14.52 11.17
N SER A 194 1.00 13.59 10.21
CA SER A 194 1.90 13.73 9.07
C SER A 194 1.45 14.84 8.12
N ILE A 195 0.15 14.94 7.84
CA ILE A 195 -0.42 16.05 7.06
C ILE A 195 -0.17 17.39 7.78
N VAL A 196 -0.44 17.45 9.09
CA VAL A 196 -0.21 18.65 9.90
C VAL A 196 1.27 19.05 9.88
N SER A 197 2.18 18.08 10.01
CA SER A 197 3.63 18.30 9.89
C SER A 197 4.02 18.90 8.54
N LEU A 198 3.45 18.40 7.44
CA LEU A 198 3.68 18.94 6.09
C LEU A 198 3.18 20.39 5.98
N ILE A 199 2.01 20.72 6.55
CA ILE A 199 1.47 22.08 6.56
C ILE A 199 2.38 23.03 7.36
N PHE A 200 2.84 22.63 8.55
CA PHE A 200 3.76 23.45 9.34
C PHE A 200 5.11 23.66 8.65
N ARG A 201 5.64 22.63 7.97
CA ARG A 201 6.85 22.73 7.14
C ARG A 201 6.63 23.67 5.94
N PHE A 202 5.48 23.60 5.27
CA PHE A 202 5.13 24.48 4.17
C PHE A 202 5.08 25.96 4.60
N ARG A 203 4.52 26.25 5.77
CA ARG A 203 4.44 27.62 6.30
C ARG A 203 5.80 28.19 6.74
N ARG A 204 6.78 27.32 7.00
CA ARG A 204 8.14 27.72 7.45
C ARG A 204 9.19 27.71 6.33
N ALA A 205 8.88 27.19 5.14
CA ALA A 205 9.85 27.10 4.05
C ALA A 205 9.94 28.42 3.24
N GLU A 206 11.16 28.94 3.07
CA GLU A 206 11.52 29.94 2.05
C GLU A 206 11.67 29.28 0.66
N ASP A 207 11.63 30.10 -0.39
CA ASP A 207 10.94 29.86 -1.68
C ASP A 207 11.16 28.54 -2.44
N GLN A 208 12.26 27.80 -2.25
CA GLN A 208 12.49 26.52 -2.95
C GLN A 208 11.68 25.33 -2.40
N GLY A 209 11.36 25.31 -1.09
CA GLY A 209 10.56 24.23 -0.49
C GLY A 209 9.07 24.27 -0.88
N ARG A 210 8.58 25.44 -1.30
CA ARG A 210 7.17 25.66 -1.66
C ARG A 210 6.76 24.96 -2.94
N LEU A 211 7.68 24.76 -3.90
CA LEU A 211 7.39 24.11 -5.18
C LEU A 211 7.13 22.61 -5.05
N GLN A 212 7.91 21.87 -4.27
CA GLN A 212 7.71 20.42 -4.05
C GLN A 212 6.39 20.13 -3.32
N LEU A 213 6.03 20.96 -2.34
CA LEU A 213 4.78 20.83 -1.59
C LEU A 213 3.54 21.23 -2.41
N LYS A 214 3.67 22.17 -3.36
CA LYS A 214 2.60 22.47 -4.33
C LYS A 214 2.28 21.28 -5.22
N TRP A 215 3.30 20.52 -5.68
CA TRP A 215 3.07 19.30 -6.46
C TRP A 215 2.40 18.20 -5.66
N LEU A 216 2.74 18.04 -4.37
CA LEU A 216 2.05 17.09 -3.49
C LEU A 216 0.58 17.50 -3.28
N ALA A 217 0.31 18.79 -3.01
CA ALA A 217 -1.05 19.30 -2.87
C ALA A 217 -1.86 19.15 -4.16
N PHE A 218 -1.23 19.38 -5.31
CA PHE A 218 -1.82 19.15 -6.63
C PHE A 218 -2.17 17.67 -6.85
N ALA A 219 -1.25 16.75 -6.51
CA ALA A 219 -1.51 15.31 -6.61
C ALA A 219 -2.68 14.88 -5.73
N VAL A 220 -2.76 15.36 -4.47
CA VAL A 220 -3.89 15.09 -3.56
C VAL A 220 -5.20 15.66 -4.13
N ALA A 221 -5.17 16.90 -4.66
CA ALA A 221 -6.36 17.52 -5.26
C ALA A 221 -6.83 16.76 -6.51
N LEU A 222 -5.90 16.24 -7.33
CA LEU A 222 -6.21 15.43 -8.49
C LEU A 222 -6.89 14.12 -8.09
N VAL A 223 -6.39 13.43 -7.06
CA VAL A 223 -6.99 12.20 -6.53
C VAL A 223 -8.37 12.45 -5.92
N LEU A 224 -8.55 13.57 -5.20
CA LEU A 224 -9.87 13.93 -4.67
C LEU A 224 -10.86 14.30 -5.78
N ARG A 225 -10.38 14.90 -6.88
CA ARG A 225 -11.18 15.22 -8.06
C ARG A 225 -11.51 13.97 -8.88
N SER A 226 -10.66 12.95 -8.88
CA SER A 226 -10.90 11.69 -9.60
C SER A 226 -11.95 10.79 -8.95
N ARG A 227 -12.92 11.36 -8.21
CA ARG A 227 -14.10 10.64 -7.75
C ARG A 227 -14.75 9.92 -8.94
N PRO A 228 -14.89 8.58 -8.91
CA PRO A 228 -15.63 7.88 -9.95
C PRO A 228 -17.08 8.39 -9.94
N PRO A 229 -17.71 8.59 -11.10
CA PRO A 229 -19.11 8.94 -11.16
C PRO A 229 -19.91 7.71 -10.76
N TYR A 230 -20.16 7.52 -9.46
CA TYR A 230 -21.29 6.71 -9.03
C TYR A 230 -22.56 7.47 -9.44
N ARG A 231 -22.98 7.30 -10.69
CA ARG A 231 -24.38 7.53 -11.04
C ARG A 231 -25.17 6.45 -10.32
N LEU A 232 -25.61 6.77 -9.10
CA LEU A 232 -26.72 6.08 -8.48
C LEU A 232 -27.91 6.25 -9.43
N SER A 233 -28.12 5.28 -10.31
CA SER A 233 -29.29 5.23 -11.16
C SER A 233 -30.49 4.93 -10.28
N SER A 234 -31.13 6.00 -9.78
CA SER A 234 -32.43 6.02 -9.10
C SER A 234 -33.59 5.48 -9.97
N ARG A 235 -33.29 4.81 -11.09
CA ARG A 235 -34.25 4.15 -11.98
C ARG A 235 -34.57 2.71 -11.59
N GLN A 236 -33.73 2.00 -10.83
CA GLN A 236 -34.02 0.59 -10.47
C GLN A 236 -34.93 0.41 -9.23
N TRP A 237 -35.05 1.41 -8.36
CA TRP A 237 -35.95 1.33 -7.19
C TRP A 237 -37.45 1.39 -7.53
N ARG A 238 -37.83 1.88 -8.72
CA ARG A 238 -39.25 2.01 -9.11
C ARG A 238 -39.87 0.75 -9.73
N MET A 239 -39.10 -0.29 -10.03
CA MET A 239 -39.64 -1.52 -10.61
C MET A 239 -39.87 -2.65 -9.60
N ARG A 240 -39.43 -2.53 -8.33
CA ARG A 240 -39.65 -3.55 -7.28
C ARG A 240 -40.80 -3.26 -6.31
N VAL A 241 -41.57 -2.19 -6.51
CA VAL A 241 -42.75 -1.85 -5.68
C VAL A 241 -44.06 -1.99 -6.47
N ARG A 242 -44.01 -2.61 -7.65
CA ARG A 242 -45.19 -3.04 -8.41
C ARG A 242 -44.97 -4.41 -9.01
N VAL A 243 -44.82 -5.41 -8.15
CA VAL A 243 -45.28 -6.79 -8.40
C VAL A 243 -45.75 -7.33 -7.06
#